data_AF-A0A6P0RFT5-F1
#
_entry.id   AF-A0A6P0RFT5-F1
#
_cell.length_a   1.000
_cell.length_b   1.000
_cell.length_c   1.000
_cell.angle_alpha   90.00
_cell.angle_beta   90.00
_cell.angle_gamma   90.00
#
_symmetry.space_group_name_H-M   'P 1'
#
loop_
_entity.id
_entity.type
_entity.pdbx_description
1 polymer ?
#
loop_
_entity_poly.entity_id
_entity_poly.type
_entity_poly.pdbx_seq_one_letter_code
_entity_poly.pdbx_strand_id
1 'polypeptide(L)'
;MKSILFQNFNERSQEVSEYFIFIKSLQQGTTKLAMESQAGKKVKEIDPELIKTLKASAFLLLYNLIESTMRDAIEEIFNEMKNQGVSFNKIRPELKKIVLQNLKRR
;
A
#
# COMPACT_ATOMS: atom_id res chain seq x y z
N MET A 1 23.48 3.29 -1.95
CA MET A 1 22.23 3.92 -1.44
C MET A 1 21.14 2.87 -1.46
N LYS A 2 20.35 2.71 -0.38
CA LYS A 2 19.13 1.89 -0.46
C LYS A 2 18.19 2.58 -1.44
N SER A 3 17.60 1.83 -2.38
CA SER A 3 16.60 2.39 -3.28
C SER A 3 15.41 2.90 -2.45
N ILE A 4 15.02 4.15 -2.70
CA ILE A 4 13.92 4.84 -1.99
C ILE A 4 12.63 4.02 -2.10
N LEU A 5 12.43 3.34 -3.23
CA LEU A 5 11.36 2.37 -3.45
C LEU A 5 11.28 1.31 -2.34
N PHE A 6 12.39 0.61 -2.07
CA PHE A 6 12.37 -0.47 -1.07
C PHE A 6 12.17 0.06 0.33
N GLN A 7 12.64 1.28 0.64
CA GLN A 7 12.37 1.92 1.92
C GLN A 7 10.87 2.22 2.07
N ASN A 8 10.27 2.92 1.10
CA ASN A 8 8.85 3.26 1.09
C ASN A 8 7.97 2.00 1.18
N PHE A 9 8.31 0.96 0.40
CA PHE A 9 7.60 -0.31 0.42
C PHE A 9 7.67 -0.98 1.80
N ASN A 10 8.86 -1.04 2.41
CA ASN A 10 9.03 -1.70 3.71
C ASN A 10 8.24 -0.98 4.81
N GLU A 11 8.31 0.35 4.87
CA GLU A 11 7.58 1.15 5.86
C GLU A 11 6.06 0.97 5.71
N ARG A 12 5.53 1.14 4.49
CA ARG A 12 4.08 1.01 4.24
C ARG A 12 3.57 -0.42 4.36
N SER A 13 4.34 -1.42 3.92
CA SER A 13 3.94 -2.82 4.03
C SER A 13 3.89 -3.29 5.48
N GLN A 14 4.77 -2.76 6.34
CA GLN A 14 4.70 -3.01 7.77
C GLN A 14 3.39 -2.48 8.36
N GLU A 15 3.04 -1.21 8.10
CA GLU A 15 1.78 -0.61 8.57
C GLU A 15 0.55 -1.40 8.12
N VAL A 16 0.50 -1.78 6.83
CA VAL A 16 -0.60 -2.60 6.30
C VAL A 16 -0.64 -3.95 7.00
N SER A 17 0.50 -4.62 7.18
CA SER A 17 0.56 -5.93 7.83
C SER A 17 0.07 -5.89 9.28
N GLU A 18 0.48 -4.87 10.04
CA GLU A 18 0.04 -4.65 11.42
C GLU A 18 -1.49 -4.45 11.48
N TYR A 19 -2.06 -3.70 10.53
CA TYR A 19 -3.50 -3.50 10.43
C TYR A 19 -4.27 -4.80 10.13
N PHE A 20 -3.75 -5.64 9.21
CA PHE A 20 -4.34 -6.95 8.93
C PHE A 20 -4.28 -7.89 10.13
N ILE A 21 -3.16 -7.91 10.87
CA ILE A 21 -3.01 -8.69 12.10
C ILE A 21 -4.03 -8.24 13.14
N PHE A 22 -4.20 -6.93 13.32
CA PHE A 22 -5.19 -6.36 14.23
C PHE A 22 -6.61 -6.80 13.86
N ILE A 23 -7.02 -6.69 12.60
CA ILE A 23 -8.38 -7.12 12.20
C ILE A 23 -8.57 -8.62 12.43
N LYS A 24 -7.55 -9.43 12.15
CA LYS A 24 -7.60 -10.88 12.39
C LYS A 24 -7.83 -11.19 13.87
N SER A 25 -7.20 -10.45 14.79
CA SER A 25 -7.41 -10.64 16.23
C SER A 25 -8.80 -10.20 16.69
N LEU A 26 -9.40 -9.19 16.05
CA LEU A 26 -10.79 -8.79 16.32
C LEU A 26 -11.78 -9.88 15.87
N GLN A 27 -11.53 -10.50 14.71
CA GLN A 27 -12.40 -11.55 14.18
C GLN A 27 -12.42 -12.84 15.00
N GLN A 28 -11.30 -13.19 15.63
CA GLN A 28 -11.17 -14.42 16.41
C GLN A 28 -11.92 -14.36 17.74
N GLY A 29 -12.52 -13.20 18.10
CA GLY A 29 -13.28 -13.02 19.35
C GLY A 29 -12.42 -13.05 20.61
N THR A 30 -11.09 -13.15 20.46
CA THR A 30 -10.11 -13.13 21.54
C THR A 30 -9.86 -11.72 22.08
N THR A 31 -10.28 -10.69 21.33
CA THR A 31 -10.09 -9.29 21.68
C THR A 31 -11.40 -8.67 22.12
N LYS A 32 -11.46 -8.14 23.36
CA LYS A 32 -12.62 -7.40 23.89
C LYS A 32 -12.22 -5.98 24.22
N LEU A 33 -13.13 -5.03 24.01
CA LEU A 33 -12.92 -3.63 24.39
C LEU A 33 -13.31 -3.46 25.86
N ALA A 34 -12.35 -3.08 26.70
CA ALA A 34 -12.60 -2.73 28.08
C ALA A 34 -12.59 -1.21 28.24
N MET A 35 -13.71 -0.65 28.68
CA MET A 35 -13.81 0.74 29.11
C MET A 35 -13.68 0.78 30.63
N GLU A 36 -12.69 1.50 31.13
CA GLU A 36 -12.53 1.77 32.54
C GLU A 36 -13.17 3.11 32.87
N SER A 37 -14.08 3.14 33.85
CA SER A 37 -14.65 4.38 34.37
C SER A 37 -14.63 4.36 35.89
N GLN A 38 -14.90 5.51 36.53
CA GLN A 38 -15.05 5.62 37.98
C GLN A 38 -16.12 4.68 38.56
N ALA A 39 -17.03 4.14 37.73
CA ALA A 39 -18.07 3.19 38.11
C ALA A 39 -17.69 1.71 37.85
N GLY A 40 -16.45 1.41 37.45
CA GLY A 40 -15.92 0.08 37.21
C GLY A 40 -15.58 -0.23 35.75
N LYS A 41 -15.13 -1.46 35.50
CA LYS A 41 -14.69 -1.95 34.18
C LYS A 41 -15.87 -2.52 33.39
N LYS A 42 -16.24 -1.88 32.28
CA LYS A 42 -17.26 -2.41 31.34
C LYS A 42 -16.58 -3.04 30.13
N VAL A 43 -16.89 -4.29 29.86
CA VAL A 43 -16.40 -5.00 28.67
C VAL A 43 -17.49 -4.97 27.61
N LYS A 44 -17.20 -4.42 26.44
CA LYS A 44 -18.10 -4.36 25.28
C LYS A 44 -17.57 -5.24 24.16
N GLU A 45 -18.45 -6.02 23.55
CA GLU A 45 -18.16 -6.74 22.32
C GLU A 45 -18.08 -5.77 21.14
N ILE A 46 -17.24 -6.11 20.17
CA ILE A 46 -17.09 -5.32 18.95
C ILE A 46 -18.23 -5.66 18.02
N ASP A 47 -18.90 -4.64 17.51
CA ASP A 47 -19.98 -4.79 16.54
C ASP A 47 -19.47 -5.56 15.30
N PRO A 48 -20.07 -6.70 14.93
CA PRO A 48 -19.70 -7.45 13.75
C PRO A 48 -19.77 -6.63 12.45
N GLU A 49 -20.65 -5.64 12.37
CA GLU A 49 -20.76 -4.75 11.20
C GLU A 49 -19.55 -3.81 11.12
N LEU A 50 -19.06 -3.30 12.27
CA LEU A 50 -17.84 -2.52 12.33
C LEU A 50 -16.63 -3.33 11.84
N ILE A 51 -16.56 -4.62 12.18
CA ILE A 51 -15.49 -5.52 11.70
C ILE A 51 -15.50 -5.62 10.17
N LYS A 52 -16.68 -5.63 9.53
CA LYS A 52 -16.77 -5.62 8.05
C LYS A 52 -16.22 -4.32 7.46
N THR A 53 -16.55 -3.18 8.05
CA THR A 53 -16.02 -1.87 7.63
C THR A 53 -14.50 -1.81 7.76
N LEU A 54 -13.95 -2.27 8.89
CA LEU A 54 -12.49 -2.31 9.10
C LEU A 54 -11.78 -3.20 8.04
N LYS A 55 -12.37 -4.34 7.69
CA LYS A 55 -11.85 -5.18 6.59
C LYS A 55 -11.84 -4.47 5.25
N ALA A 56 -12.90 -3.74 4.91
CA ALA A 56 -12.96 -2.98 3.67
C ALA A 56 -11.83 -1.95 3.62
N SER A 57 -11.58 -1.24 4.73
CA SER A 57 -10.44 -0.33 4.86
C SER A 57 -9.10 -1.05 4.70
N ALA A 58 -8.95 -2.29 5.19
CA ALA A 58 -7.71 -3.07 5.04
C ALA A 58 -7.40 -3.34 3.57
N PHE A 59 -8.41 -3.70 2.79
CA PHE A 59 -8.26 -3.90 1.35
C PHE A 59 -7.93 -2.60 0.61
N LEU A 60 -8.49 -1.47 1.05
CA LEU A 60 -8.13 -0.16 0.49
C LEU A 60 -6.67 0.19 0.78
N LEU A 61 -6.19 -0.05 2.00
CA LEU A 61 -4.78 0.16 2.35
C LEU A 61 -3.85 -0.75 1.53
N LEU A 62 -4.22 -2.02 1.34
CA LEU A 62 -3.47 -2.94 0.49
C LEU A 62 -3.43 -2.46 -0.97
N TYR A 63 -4.56 -1.99 -1.49
CA TYR A 63 -4.63 -1.41 -2.83
C TYR A 63 -3.68 -0.21 -2.96
N ASN A 64 -3.71 0.72 -2.00
CA ASN A 64 -2.84 1.90 -1.99
C ASN A 64 -1.34 1.50 -1.93
N LEU A 65 -1.01 0.46 -1.18
CA LEU A 65 0.36 -0.08 -1.14
C LEU A 65 0.79 -0.62 -2.51
N ILE A 66 -0.05 -1.42 -3.16
CA ILE A 66 0.24 -1.96 -4.50
C ILE A 66 0.40 -0.83 -5.52
N GLU A 67 -0.54 0.11 -5.55
CA GLU A 67 -0.53 1.23 -6.49
C GLU A 67 0.74 2.08 -6.32
N SER A 68 1.04 2.49 -5.08
CA SER A 68 2.22 3.32 -4.83
C SER A 68 3.53 2.59 -5.10
N THR A 69 3.62 1.30 -4.76
CA THR A 69 4.81 0.49 -5.05
C THR A 69 5.04 0.34 -6.56
N MET A 70 3.98 0.10 -7.33
CA MET A 70 4.06 0.01 -8.79
C MET A 70 4.48 1.34 -9.43
N ARG A 71 3.95 2.45 -8.92
CA ARG A 71 4.34 3.79 -9.37
C ARG A 71 5.82 4.05 -9.09
N ASP A 72 6.26 3.85 -7.85
CA ASP A 72 7.65 4.07 -7.45
C ASP A 72 8.59 3.16 -8.27
N ALA A 73 8.18 1.93 -8.61
CA ALA A 73 8.95 1.02 -9.44
C ALA A 73 9.15 1.52 -10.86
N ILE A 74 8.08 2.03 -11.48
CA ILE A 74 8.15 2.63 -12.81
C ILE A 74 9.09 3.85 -12.77
N GLU A 75 8.94 4.73 -11.77
CA GLU A 75 9.80 5.91 -11.60
C GLU A 75 11.28 5.52 -11.44
N GLU A 76 11.60 4.52 -10.62
CA GLU A 76 12.97 4.06 -10.42
C GLU A 76 13.59 3.46 -11.68
N ILE A 77 12.83 2.68 -12.46
CA ILE A 77 13.30 2.16 -13.76
C ILE A 77 13.62 3.31 -14.72
N PHE A 78 12.77 4.33 -14.79
CA PHE A 78 13.02 5.51 -15.62
C PHE A 78 14.25 6.29 -15.14
N ASN A 79 14.42 6.47 -13.84
CA ASN A 79 15.59 7.11 -13.26
C ASN A 79 16.88 6.35 -13.59
N GLU A 80 16.85 5.02 -13.50
CA GLU A 80 18.01 4.19 -13.83
C GLU A 80 18.37 4.26 -15.32
N MET A 81 17.36 4.21 -16.22
CA MET A 81 17.57 4.41 -17.65
C MET A 81 18.19 5.77 -17.95
N LYS A 82 17.76 6.82 -17.24
CA LYS A 82 18.31 8.18 -17.37
C LYS A 82 19.75 8.24 -16.86
N ASN A 83 20.04 7.66 -15.69
CA ASN A 83 21.37 7.63 -15.08
C ASN A 83 22.38 6.89 -15.96
N GLN A 84 21.97 5.79 -16.59
CA GLN A 84 22.78 5.04 -17.55
C GLN A 84 22.89 5.70 -18.93
N GLY A 85 22.21 6.83 -19.17
CA GLY A 85 22.20 7.51 -20.47
C GLY A 85 21.61 6.66 -21.59
N VAL A 86 20.60 5.83 -21.30
CA VAL A 86 19.97 4.96 -22.30
C VAL A 86 19.26 5.81 -23.34
N SER A 87 19.84 5.88 -24.54
CA SER A 87 19.24 6.57 -25.68
C SER A 87 17.86 5.99 -26.02
N PHE A 88 16.91 6.86 -26.37
CA PHE A 88 15.60 6.47 -26.90
C PHE A 88 15.73 5.40 -28.00
N ASN A 89 16.76 5.47 -28.85
CA ASN A 89 16.99 4.51 -29.92
C ASN A 89 17.20 3.08 -29.44
N LYS A 90 17.69 2.89 -28.21
CA LYS A 90 17.91 1.57 -27.58
C LYS A 90 16.67 1.00 -26.89
N ILE A 91 15.61 1.80 -26.75
CA ILE A 91 14.34 1.36 -26.15
C ILE A 91 13.60 0.42 -27.11
N ARG A 92 12.91 -0.59 -26.56
CA ARG A 92 12.10 -1.52 -27.33
C ARG A 92 11.00 -0.80 -28.13
N PRO A 93 10.70 -1.21 -29.37
CA PRO A 93 9.72 -0.53 -30.23
C PRO A 93 8.34 -0.32 -29.59
N GLU A 94 7.89 -1.27 -28.76
CA GLU A 94 6.59 -1.23 -28.08
C GLU A 94 6.52 -0.07 -27.08
N LEU A 95 7.59 0.11 -26.29
CA LEU A 95 7.70 1.21 -25.33
C LEU A 95 7.85 2.56 -26.05
N LYS A 96 8.60 2.61 -27.16
CA LYS A 96 8.67 3.82 -28.00
C LYS A 96 7.29 4.23 -28.50
N LYS A 97 6.48 3.27 -28.96
CA LYS A 97 5.11 3.52 -29.42
C LYS A 97 4.23 4.11 -28.32
N ILE A 98 4.31 3.57 -27.11
CA ILE A 98 3.55 4.08 -25.94
C ILE A 98 3.96 5.52 -25.63
N VAL A 99 5.25 5.83 -25.61
CA VAL A 99 5.75 7.21 -25.37
C VAL A 99 5.22 8.17 -26.43
N LEU A 100 5.36 7.82 -27.72
CA LEU A 100 4.89 8.66 -28.83
C LEU A 100 3.37 8.87 -28.83
N GLN A 101 2.59 7.85 -28.47
CA GLN A 101 1.13 7.96 -28.34
C GLN A 101 0.71 8.90 -27.22
N ASN A 102 1.40 8.86 -26.08
CA ASN A 102 1.13 9.75 -24.96
C ASN A 102 1.51 11.20 -25.27
N LEU A 103 2.60 11.43 -26.01
CA LEU A 103 3.00 12.77 -26.45
C LEU A 103 1.99 13.39 -27.43
N LYS A 104 1.41 12.60 -28.35
CA LYS A 104 0.37 13.08 -29.29
C LYS A 104 -0.95 13.49 -28.61
N ARG A 105 -1.20 13.03 -27.37
CA ARG A 105 -2.41 13.32 -26.60
C ARG A 105 -2.27 14.56 -25.71
N ARG A 106 -1.08 15.16 -25.64
CA ARG A 106 -0.82 16.46 -25.02
C ARG A 106 -0.81 17.54 -26.10
#